data_AF-A0A2E6RPR8-F1
#
_entry.id   AF-A0A2E6RPR8-F1
#
_cell.length_a   1.000
_cell.length_b   1.000
_cell.length_c   1.000
_cell.angle_alpha   90.00
_cell.angle_beta   90.00
_cell.angle_gamma   90.00
#
_symmetry.space_group_name_H-M   'P 1'
#
loop_
_entity.id
_entity.type
_entity.pdbx_description
1 polymer ?
#
loop_
_entity_poly.entity_id
_entity_poly.type
_entity_poly.pdbx_seq_one_letter_code
_entity_poly.pdbx_strand_id
1 'polypeptide(L)'
;MIKVFKYVFIFLFVVIFYSSVNSQSLMDDELTLLIKEGTQARVKGDYKKALKILKPLAVKGNSEAQYQMGEMLRKGQGLPQNHKYAISYFVKSAKQKNVKAEYRLGSMFNEGWGVKYDQKKAFYWWKKAAFHGHTDAQMQLSIAYFKGWGVERSFINSYAWSILTTSQKIDGSKANKKMLEDLMTKNEIKSAKKLAKKFWQQAVEPYQKGSTVRRHQFRD
;
A
#
# COMPACT_ATOMS: atom_id res chain seq x y z
N MET A 1 56.83 -10.32 -5.63
CA MET A 1 55.93 -9.85 -6.73
C MET A 1 54.46 -10.28 -6.56
N ILE A 2 54.13 -11.48 -6.10
CA ILE A 2 52.73 -11.99 -6.03
C ILE A 2 51.84 -11.25 -5.01
N LYS A 3 52.39 -10.74 -3.89
CA LYS A 3 51.61 -10.01 -2.87
C LYS A 3 51.05 -8.68 -3.37
N VAL A 4 51.82 -7.92 -4.17
CA VAL A 4 51.41 -6.59 -4.67
C VAL A 4 50.22 -6.69 -5.64
N PHE A 5 50.19 -7.73 -6.48
CA PHE A 5 49.07 -7.98 -7.41
C PHE A 5 47.74 -8.28 -6.71
N LYS A 6 47.76 -8.97 -5.56
CA LYS A 6 46.54 -9.20 -4.76
C LYS A 6 45.97 -7.90 -4.20
N TYR A 7 46.81 -6.99 -3.72
CA TYR A 7 46.33 -5.71 -3.18
C TYR A 7 45.79 -4.78 -4.26
N VAL A 8 46.41 -4.72 -5.44
CA VAL A 8 45.90 -3.94 -6.58
C VAL A 8 44.55 -4.47 -7.06
N PHE A 9 44.37 -5.79 -7.13
CA PHE A 9 43.09 -6.40 -7.54
C PHE A 9 41.97 -6.17 -6.52
N ILE A 10 42.26 -6.30 -5.22
CA ILE A 10 41.29 -6.01 -4.16
C ILE A 10 40.91 -4.53 -4.15
N PHE A 11 41.88 -3.62 -4.33
CA PHE A 11 41.64 -2.19 -4.37
C PHE A 11 40.79 -1.78 -5.59
N LEU A 12 41.08 -2.31 -6.78
CA LEU A 12 40.31 -2.06 -7.99
C LEU A 12 38.85 -2.57 -7.86
N PHE A 13 38.67 -3.76 -7.27
CA PHE A 13 37.34 -4.33 -7.03
C PHE A 13 36.53 -3.51 -6.03
N VAL A 14 37.15 -3.03 -4.94
CA VAL A 14 36.49 -2.17 -3.94
C VAL A 14 36.09 -0.84 -4.56
N VAL A 15 36.93 -0.21 -5.39
CA VAL A 15 36.60 1.05 -6.06
C VAL A 15 35.46 0.87 -7.07
N ILE A 16 35.47 -0.19 -7.88
CA ILE A 16 34.39 -0.48 -8.86
C ILE A 16 33.07 -0.80 -8.14
N PHE A 17 33.13 -1.62 -7.10
CA PHE A 17 31.93 -1.97 -6.31
C PHE A 17 31.37 -0.74 -5.60
N TYR A 18 32.22 0.07 -4.97
CA TYR A 18 31.80 1.28 -4.26
C TYR A 18 31.21 2.33 -5.22
N SER A 19 31.83 2.55 -6.38
CA SER A 19 31.31 3.46 -7.41
C SER A 19 30.01 2.95 -8.05
N SER A 20 29.84 1.64 -8.22
CA SER A 20 28.59 1.03 -8.69
C SER A 20 27.44 1.17 -7.69
N VAL A 21 27.70 0.98 -6.39
CA VAL A 21 26.66 1.15 -5.35
C VAL A 21 26.27 2.62 -5.22
N ASN A 22 27.24 3.53 -5.27
CA ASN A 22 26.97 4.96 -5.14
C ASN A 22 26.21 5.52 -6.35
N SER A 23 26.50 5.05 -7.57
CA SER A 23 25.75 5.43 -8.78
C SER A 23 24.32 4.89 -8.79
N GLN A 24 24.09 3.67 -8.30
CA GLN A 24 22.74 3.13 -8.13
C GLN A 24 21.92 3.92 -7.11
N SER A 25 22.51 4.28 -5.97
CA SER A 25 21.85 5.10 -4.94
C SER A 25 21.43 6.47 -5.48
N LEU A 26 22.30 7.14 -6.24
CA LEU A 26 21.98 8.44 -6.85
C LEU A 26 20.86 8.32 -7.90
N MET A 27 20.85 7.25 -8.68
CA MET A 27 19.79 6.97 -9.66
C MET A 27 18.43 6.73 -8.98
N ASP A 28 18.42 6.04 -7.84
CA ASP A 28 17.20 5.78 -7.06
C ASP A 28 16.62 7.08 -6.46
N ASP A 29 17.48 8.01 -6.05
CA ASP A 29 17.09 9.34 -5.56
C ASP A 29 16.51 10.23 -6.68
N GLU A 30 17.16 10.24 -7.86
CA GLU A 30 16.67 11.00 -9.03
C GLU A 30 15.32 10.46 -9.52
N LEU A 31 15.18 9.13 -9.62
CA LEU A 31 13.92 8.48 -9.99
C LEU A 31 12.80 8.84 -8.99
N THR A 32 13.11 8.80 -7.70
CA THR A 32 12.17 9.19 -6.64
C THR A 32 11.74 10.64 -6.77
N LEU A 33 12.66 11.56 -7.08
CA LEU A 33 12.37 12.97 -7.27
C LEU A 33 11.49 13.21 -8.50
N LEU A 34 11.78 12.56 -9.62
CA LEU A 34 10.96 12.63 -10.85
C LEU A 34 9.53 12.15 -10.61
N ILE A 35 9.35 11.03 -9.89
CA ILE A 35 8.01 10.52 -9.56
C ILE A 35 7.26 11.53 -8.68
N LYS A 36 7.93 12.13 -7.69
CA LYS A 36 7.34 13.17 -6.85
C LYS A 36 6.93 14.38 -7.69
N GLU A 37 7.78 14.85 -8.58
CA GLU A 37 7.49 15.98 -9.47
C GLU A 37 6.29 15.68 -10.38
N GLY A 38 6.29 14.52 -11.06
CA GLY A 38 5.16 14.10 -11.91
C GLY A 38 3.85 13.95 -11.12
N THR A 39 3.93 13.41 -9.90
CA THR A 39 2.77 13.30 -9.00
C THR A 39 2.26 14.67 -8.57
N GLN A 40 3.16 15.60 -8.22
CA GLN A 40 2.78 16.97 -7.85
C GLN A 40 2.17 17.71 -9.03
N ALA A 41 2.72 17.56 -10.24
CA ALA A 41 2.13 18.13 -11.45
C ALA A 41 0.69 17.63 -11.64
N ARG A 42 0.44 16.32 -11.46
CA ARG A 42 -0.92 15.76 -11.50
C ARG A 42 -1.83 16.36 -10.44
N VAL A 43 -1.36 16.51 -9.20
CA VAL A 43 -2.15 17.10 -8.10
C VAL A 43 -2.49 18.56 -8.38
N LYS A 44 -1.57 19.33 -8.99
CA LYS A 44 -1.77 20.72 -9.37
C LYS A 44 -2.60 20.91 -10.65
N GLY A 45 -2.98 19.84 -11.34
CA GLY A 45 -3.76 19.90 -12.59
C GLY A 45 -2.92 20.07 -13.85
N ASP A 46 -1.58 20.14 -13.76
CA ASP A 46 -0.70 20.13 -14.93
C ASP A 46 -0.53 18.70 -15.45
N TYR A 47 -1.60 18.19 -16.06
CA TYR A 47 -1.64 16.83 -16.54
C TYR A 47 -0.70 16.58 -17.71
N LYS A 48 -0.39 17.61 -18.51
CA LYS A 48 0.57 17.50 -19.61
C LYS A 48 1.97 17.22 -19.07
N LYS A 49 2.43 17.99 -18.08
CA LYS A 49 3.71 17.74 -17.40
C LYS A 49 3.70 16.41 -16.66
N ALA A 50 2.62 16.08 -15.96
CA ALA A 50 2.48 14.80 -15.27
C ALA A 50 2.64 13.62 -16.24
N LEU A 51 1.97 13.63 -17.40
CA LEU A 51 2.09 12.58 -18.40
C LEU A 51 3.49 12.49 -19.01
N LYS A 52 4.12 13.65 -19.29
CA LYS A 52 5.49 13.69 -19.81
C LYS A 52 6.48 12.96 -18.89
N ILE A 53 6.29 13.08 -17.58
CA ILE A 53 7.16 12.47 -16.56
C ILE A 53 6.74 11.04 -16.24
N LEU A 54 5.46 10.81 -15.90
CA LEU A 54 4.99 9.54 -15.32
C LEU A 54 4.86 8.43 -16.36
N LYS A 55 4.48 8.74 -17.61
CA LYS A 55 4.27 7.73 -18.65
C LYS A 55 5.54 6.92 -18.95
N PRO A 56 6.72 7.51 -19.24
CA PRO A 56 7.92 6.72 -19.49
C PRO A 56 8.35 5.89 -18.28
N LEU A 57 8.21 6.42 -17.06
CA LEU A 57 8.54 5.69 -15.83
C LEU A 57 7.62 4.49 -15.61
N ALA A 58 6.32 4.64 -15.89
CA ALA A 58 5.36 3.54 -15.81
C ALA A 58 5.64 2.44 -16.84
N VAL A 59 6.09 2.82 -18.06
CA VAL A 59 6.54 1.89 -19.11
C VAL A 59 7.79 1.14 -18.67
N LYS A 60 8.74 1.81 -18.00
CA LYS A 60 9.93 1.18 -17.39
C LYS A 60 9.62 0.32 -16.17
N GLY A 61 8.35 0.18 -15.80
CA GLY A 61 7.94 -0.74 -14.74
C GLY A 61 7.79 -0.10 -13.36
N ASN A 62 8.08 1.19 -13.17
CA ASN A 62 8.03 1.80 -11.85
C ASN A 62 6.62 1.73 -11.24
N SER A 63 6.51 1.13 -10.05
CA SER A 63 5.23 0.81 -9.43
C SER A 63 4.40 2.05 -9.05
N GLU A 64 5.03 3.11 -8.51
CA GLU A 64 4.32 4.34 -8.17
C GLU A 64 3.87 5.09 -9.44
N ALA A 65 4.72 5.18 -10.47
CA ALA A 65 4.32 5.77 -11.74
C ALA A 65 3.16 5.01 -12.38
N GLN A 66 3.17 3.66 -12.33
CA GLN A 66 2.03 2.85 -12.76
C GLN A 66 0.76 3.14 -11.96
N TYR A 67 0.87 3.27 -10.63
CA TYR A 67 -0.26 3.66 -9.79
C TYR A 67 -0.82 5.03 -10.20
N GLN A 68 0.05 6.04 -10.41
CA GLN A 68 -0.37 7.37 -10.81
C GLN A 68 -1.04 7.36 -12.20
N MET A 69 -0.51 6.60 -13.17
CA MET A 69 -1.14 6.40 -14.48
C MET A 69 -2.52 5.75 -14.36
N GLY A 70 -2.66 4.76 -13.46
CA GLY A 70 -3.96 4.17 -13.14
C GLY A 70 -4.96 5.19 -12.59
N GLU A 71 -4.54 6.05 -11.66
CA GLU A 71 -5.41 7.12 -11.13
C GLU A 71 -5.79 8.14 -12.21
N MET A 72 -4.86 8.51 -13.10
CA MET A 72 -5.14 9.44 -14.20
C MET A 72 -6.21 8.88 -15.14
N LEU A 73 -6.09 7.62 -15.56
CA LEU A 73 -7.09 6.94 -16.38
C LEU A 73 -8.42 6.77 -15.63
N ARG A 74 -8.40 6.44 -14.33
CA ARG A 74 -9.62 6.24 -13.54
C ARG A 74 -10.41 7.53 -13.38
N LYS A 75 -9.74 8.68 -13.27
CA LYS A 75 -10.36 9.99 -13.06
C LYS A 75 -10.53 10.82 -14.33
N GLY A 76 -9.97 10.40 -15.46
CA GLY A 76 -9.95 11.21 -16.67
C GLY A 76 -9.01 12.43 -16.61
N GLN A 77 -7.90 12.33 -15.86
CA GLN A 77 -6.97 13.44 -15.65
C GLN A 77 -5.94 13.52 -16.78
N GLY A 78 -6.16 14.41 -17.75
CA GLY A 78 -5.31 14.57 -18.94
C GLY A 78 -5.33 13.40 -19.93
N LEU A 79 -6.14 12.39 -19.65
CA LEU A 79 -6.43 11.25 -20.51
C LEU A 79 -7.94 11.01 -20.47
N PRO A 80 -8.56 10.46 -21.53
CA PRO A 80 -9.93 9.99 -21.45
C PRO A 80 -10.11 8.99 -20.30
N GLN A 81 -11.22 9.10 -19.56
CA GLN A 81 -11.51 8.19 -18.48
C GLN A 81 -11.62 6.75 -19.01
N ASN A 82 -10.90 5.82 -18.39
CA ASN A 82 -10.93 4.41 -18.77
C ASN A 82 -10.61 3.51 -17.57
N HIS A 83 -11.65 2.99 -16.93
CA HIS A 83 -11.51 2.11 -15.75
C HIS A 83 -10.82 0.77 -16.07
N LYS A 84 -11.07 0.21 -17.26
CA LYS A 84 -10.47 -1.08 -17.67
C LYS A 84 -8.95 -0.95 -17.81
N TYR A 85 -8.48 0.12 -18.44
CA TYR A 85 -7.04 0.38 -18.51
C TYR A 85 -6.44 0.80 -17.17
N ALA A 86 -7.17 1.56 -16.35
CA ALA A 86 -6.72 1.88 -14.99
C ALA A 86 -6.41 0.61 -14.18
N ILE A 87 -7.28 -0.40 -14.24
CA ILE A 87 -7.06 -1.70 -13.58
C ILE A 87 -5.79 -2.39 -14.07
N SER A 88 -5.50 -2.35 -15.37
CA SER A 88 -4.27 -2.96 -15.89
C SER A 88 -3.00 -2.33 -15.27
N TYR A 89 -3.01 -1.02 -15.04
CA TYR A 89 -1.92 -0.30 -14.38
C TYR A 89 -1.87 -0.61 -12.88
N PHE A 90 -3.02 -0.63 -12.20
CA PHE A 90 -3.08 -0.99 -10.79
C PHE A 90 -2.62 -2.44 -10.54
N VAL A 91 -2.96 -3.39 -11.40
CA VAL A 91 -2.46 -4.78 -11.29
C VAL A 91 -0.95 -4.84 -11.43
N LYS A 92 -0.35 -4.13 -12.41
CA LYS A 92 1.11 -4.08 -12.58
C LYS A 92 1.80 -3.48 -11.35
N SER A 93 1.22 -2.42 -10.79
CA SER A 93 1.72 -1.74 -9.59
C SER A 93 1.58 -2.61 -8.33
N ALA A 94 0.43 -3.25 -8.14
CA ALA A 94 0.14 -4.13 -7.00
C ALA A 94 0.99 -5.42 -7.01
N LYS A 95 1.35 -5.96 -8.18
CA LYS A 95 2.32 -7.08 -8.28
C LYS A 95 3.68 -6.75 -7.68
N GLN A 96 4.02 -5.46 -7.63
CA GLN A 96 5.24 -4.93 -7.01
C GLN A 96 4.98 -4.45 -5.57
N LYS A 97 3.89 -4.89 -4.94
CA LYS A 97 3.48 -4.55 -3.57
C LYS A 97 3.21 -3.06 -3.36
N ASN A 98 2.82 -2.31 -4.41
CA ASN A 98 2.33 -0.96 -4.22
C ASN A 98 0.98 -1.00 -3.48
N VAL A 99 1.04 -0.60 -2.21
CA VAL A 99 -0.07 -0.72 -1.25
C VAL A 99 -1.29 0.12 -1.68
N LYS A 100 -1.08 1.29 -2.29
CA LYS A 100 -2.18 2.13 -2.79
C LYS A 100 -2.89 1.46 -3.96
N ALA A 101 -2.14 0.81 -4.85
CA ALA A 101 -2.70 0.06 -5.97
C ALA A 101 -3.50 -1.17 -5.51
N GLU A 102 -3.01 -1.90 -4.51
CA GLU A 102 -3.76 -3.00 -3.88
C GLU A 102 -5.10 -2.51 -3.30
N TYR A 103 -5.09 -1.41 -2.54
CA TYR A 103 -6.32 -0.82 -2.01
C TYR A 103 -7.28 -0.40 -3.13
N ARG A 104 -6.78 0.28 -4.18
CA ARG A 104 -7.60 0.69 -5.33
C ARG A 104 -8.22 -0.47 -6.08
N LEU A 105 -7.50 -1.58 -6.27
CA LEU A 105 -8.09 -2.78 -6.86
C LEU A 105 -9.25 -3.30 -6.01
N GLY A 106 -9.09 -3.32 -4.69
CA GLY A 106 -10.17 -3.69 -3.78
C GLY A 106 -11.42 -2.85 -3.98
N SER A 107 -11.28 -1.52 -4.02
CA SER A 107 -12.39 -0.59 -4.26
C SER A 107 -13.03 -0.81 -5.63
N MET A 108 -12.25 -0.96 -6.70
CA MET A 108 -12.80 -1.13 -8.05
C MET A 108 -13.57 -2.45 -8.22
N PHE A 109 -13.15 -3.54 -7.56
CA PHE A 109 -13.94 -4.78 -7.53
C PHE A 109 -15.22 -4.65 -6.71
N ASN A 110 -15.20 -3.86 -5.63
CA ASN A 110 -16.40 -3.59 -4.83
C ASN A 110 -17.38 -2.63 -5.51
N GLU A 111 -16.90 -1.77 -6.40
CA GLU A 111 -17.75 -0.80 -7.12
C GLU A 111 -18.15 -1.29 -8.52
N GLY A 112 -17.49 -2.35 -9.03
CA GLY A 112 -17.71 -2.85 -10.39
C GLY A 112 -17.19 -1.89 -11.48
N TRP A 113 -16.21 -1.05 -11.17
CA TRP A 113 -15.67 -0.09 -12.13
C TRP A 113 -14.64 -0.73 -13.04
N GLY A 114 -14.95 -0.88 -14.33
CA GLY A 114 -14.05 -1.46 -15.33
C GLY A 114 -13.81 -2.97 -15.18
N VAL A 115 -14.42 -3.61 -14.19
CA VAL A 115 -14.46 -5.06 -13.95
C VAL A 115 -15.84 -5.44 -13.43
N LYS A 116 -16.20 -6.73 -13.55
CA LYS A 116 -17.38 -7.25 -12.88
C LYS A 116 -17.25 -7.07 -11.36
N TYR A 117 -18.32 -6.58 -10.74
CA TYR A 117 -18.46 -6.53 -9.29
C TYR A 117 -18.16 -7.89 -8.66
N ASP A 118 -17.27 -7.92 -7.67
CA ASP A 118 -16.80 -9.14 -7.03
C ASP A 118 -16.28 -8.84 -5.61
N GLN A 119 -17.13 -9.04 -4.61
CA GLN A 119 -16.76 -8.78 -3.21
C GLN A 119 -15.64 -9.69 -2.70
N LYS A 120 -15.52 -10.92 -3.21
CA LYS A 120 -14.43 -11.83 -2.79
C LYS A 120 -13.08 -11.30 -3.26
N LYS A 121 -13.00 -10.78 -4.49
CA LYS A 121 -11.80 -10.10 -4.99
C LYS A 121 -11.55 -8.77 -4.30
N ALA A 122 -12.59 -8.01 -3.98
CA ALA A 122 -12.46 -6.80 -3.20
C ALA A 122 -11.81 -7.09 -1.84
N PHE A 123 -12.36 -8.04 -1.11
CA PHE A 123 -11.84 -8.51 0.18
C PHE A 123 -10.40 -9.01 0.06
N TYR A 124 -10.07 -9.80 -0.96
CA TYR A 124 -8.70 -10.27 -1.21
C TYR A 124 -7.69 -9.12 -1.33
N TRP A 125 -8.00 -8.11 -2.14
CA TRP A 125 -7.09 -6.99 -2.38
C TRP A 125 -7.01 -6.03 -1.18
N TRP A 126 -8.13 -5.75 -0.51
CA TRP A 126 -8.10 -5.01 0.75
C TRP A 126 -7.32 -5.76 1.82
N LYS A 127 -7.42 -7.10 1.88
CA LYS A 127 -6.63 -7.91 2.82
C LYS A 127 -5.14 -7.72 2.58
N LYS A 128 -4.68 -7.81 1.34
CA LYS A 128 -3.27 -7.54 1.00
C LYS A 128 -2.83 -6.15 1.43
N ALA A 129 -3.57 -5.11 1.01
CA ALA A 129 -3.24 -3.74 1.35
C ALA A 129 -3.20 -3.51 2.87
N ALA A 130 -4.16 -4.07 3.62
CA ALA A 130 -4.24 -3.96 5.07
C ALA A 130 -3.02 -4.58 5.76
N PHE A 131 -2.59 -5.77 5.33
CA PHE A 131 -1.37 -6.43 5.80
C PHE A 131 -0.08 -5.74 5.33
N HIS A 132 -0.16 -4.86 4.35
CA HIS A 132 0.91 -3.95 3.98
C HIS A 132 0.77 -2.55 4.61
N GLY A 133 -0.02 -2.43 5.69
CA GLY A 133 -0.13 -1.21 6.48
C GLY A 133 -1.11 -0.16 5.96
N HIS A 134 -1.93 -0.47 4.94
CA HIS A 134 -2.94 0.49 4.45
C HIS A 134 -4.08 0.66 5.44
N THR A 135 -4.14 1.82 6.08
CA THR A 135 -5.16 2.23 7.05
C THR A 135 -6.59 2.07 6.53
N ASP A 136 -6.90 2.63 5.34
CA ASP A 136 -8.27 2.54 4.81
C ASP A 136 -8.66 1.09 4.48
N ALA A 137 -7.72 0.26 4.04
CA ALA A 137 -8.00 -1.14 3.75
C ALA A 137 -8.29 -1.93 5.04
N GLN A 138 -7.61 -1.61 6.14
CA GLN A 138 -7.92 -2.17 7.46
C GLN A 138 -9.34 -1.80 7.91
N MET A 139 -9.77 -0.56 7.64
CA MET A 139 -11.15 -0.15 7.89
C MET A 139 -12.14 -0.93 7.00
N GLN A 140 -11.84 -1.09 5.71
CA GLN A 140 -12.68 -1.89 4.81
C GLN A 140 -12.77 -3.35 5.25
N LEU A 141 -11.70 -3.95 5.79
CA LEU A 141 -11.77 -5.30 6.36
C LEU A 141 -12.68 -5.36 7.58
N SER A 142 -12.60 -4.38 8.49
CA SER A 142 -13.49 -4.32 9.65
C SER A 142 -14.96 -4.31 9.21
N ILE A 143 -15.30 -3.47 8.22
CA ILE A 143 -16.65 -3.38 7.64
C ILE A 143 -17.03 -4.69 6.92
N ALA A 144 -16.12 -5.25 6.12
CA ALA A 144 -16.38 -6.46 5.36
C ALA A 144 -16.69 -7.66 6.27
N TYR A 145 -15.95 -7.85 7.37
CA TYR A 145 -16.25 -8.87 8.36
C TYR A 145 -17.55 -8.59 9.13
N PHE A 146 -17.91 -7.33 9.35
CA PHE A 146 -19.18 -6.98 10.00
C PHE A 146 -20.38 -7.26 9.10
N LYS A 147 -20.27 -6.98 7.81
CA LYS A 147 -21.35 -7.12 6.82
C LYS A 147 -21.36 -8.47 6.08
N GLY A 148 -20.29 -9.25 6.16
CA GLY A 148 -20.11 -10.47 5.38
C GLY A 148 -19.76 -10.22 3.91
N TRP A 149 -19.07 -9.13 3.58
CA TRP A 149 -18.74 -8.77 2.20
C TRP A 149 -17.53 -9.55 1.69
N GLY A 150 -17.79 -10.55 0.85
CA GLY A 150 -16.74 -11.38 0.27
C GLY A 150 -16.04 -12.33 1.27
N VAL A 151 -16.53 -12.38 2.50
CA VAL A 151 -16.03 -13.21 3.61
C VAL A 151 -17.19 -13.56 4.54
N GLU A 152 -17.08 -14.66 5.29
CA GLU A 152 -18.04 -14.97 6.34
C GLU A 152 -18.07 -13.88 7.40
N ARG A 153 -19.27 -13.56 7.89
CA ARG A 153 -19.46 -12.53 8.92
C ARG A 153 -18.77 -12.97 10.22
N SER A 154 -17.99 -12.07 10.82
CA SER A 154 -17.29 -12.35 12.07
C SER A 154 -17.06 -11.06 12.87
N PHE A 155 -17.74 -10.89 14.00
CA PHE A 155 -17.53 -9.75 14.90
C PHE A 155 -16.14 -9.76 15.54
N ILE A 156 -15.54 -10.93 15.83
CA ILE A 156 -14.17 -11.03 16.36
C ILE A 156 -13.16 -10.43 15.38
N ASN A 157 -13.15 -10.88 14.12
CA ASN A 157 -12.27 -10.29 13.09
C ASN A 157 -12.58 -8.81 12.83
N SER A 158 -13.86 -8.42 12.78
CA SER A 158 -14.27 -7.03 12.58
C SER A 158 -13.72 -6.12 13.68
N TYR A 159 -13.88 -6.53 14.94
CA TYR A 159 -13.39 -5.81 16.11
C TYR A 159 -11.87 -5.78 16.14
N ALA A 160 -11.21 -6.90 15.82
CA ALA A 160 -9.76 -6.98 15.76
C ALA A 160 -9.18 -5.93 14.79
N TRP A 161 -9.71 -5.84 13.57
CA TRP A 161 -9.31 -4.79 12.62
C TRP A 161 -9.68 -3.37 13.10
N SER A 162 -10.83 -3.20 13.76
CA SER A 162 -11.24 -1.89 14.30
C SER A 162 -10.24 -1.33 15.33
N ILE A 163 -9.66 -2.18 16.17
CA ILE A 163 -8.64 -1.77 17.16
C ILE A 163 -7.43 -1.16 16.46
N LEU A 164 -6.94 -1.81 15.39
CA LEU A 164 -5.80 -1.29 14.63
C LEU A 164 -6.13 0.09 14.04
N THR A 165 -7.33 0.27 13.49
CA THR A 165 -7.73 1.56 12.90
C THR A 165 -7.84 2.69 13.93
N THR A 166 -8.34 2.41 15.15
CA THR A 166 -8.42 3.41 16.23
C THR A 166 -7.05 3.85 16.73
N SER A 167 -6.10 2.91 16.85
CA SER A 167 -4.72 3.24 17.25
C SER A 167 -4.01 4.18 16.27
N GLN A 168 -4.41 4.13 14.99
CA GLN A 168 -3.91 4.97 13.90
C GLN A 168 -4.76 6.23 13.67
N LYS A 169 -5.73 6.53 14.56
CA LYS A 169 -6.59 7.73 14.54
C LYS A 169 -7.39 7.92 13.26
N ILE A 170 -7.91 6.84 12.67
CA ILE A 170 -8.81 6.92 11.51
C ILE A 170 -10.21 7.38 11.96
N ASP A 171 -10.78 8.37 11.30
CA ASP A 171 -12.15 8.84 11.55
C ASP A 171 -13.19 7.71 11.33
N GLY A 172 -14.23 7.65 12.17
CA GLY A 172 -15.24 6.58 12.14
C GLY A 172 -14.84 5.25 12.80
N SER A 173 -13.54 4.99 13.00
CA SER A 173 -13.07 3.73 13.64
C SER A 173 -13.58 3.56 15.08
N LYS A 174 -13.69 4.65 15.84
CA LYS A 174 -14.20 4.64 17.22
C LYS A 174 -15.66 4.24 17.30
N ALA A 175 -16.49 4.71 16.37
CA ALA A 175 -17.91 4.39 16.33
C ALA A 175 -18.14 2.91 16.00
N ASN A 176 -17.42 2.38 15.00
CA ASN A 176 -17.45 0.95 14.67
C ASN A 176 -17.00 0.09 15.84
N LYS A 177 -15.92 0.47 16.53
CA LYS A 177 -15.43 -0.24 17.71
C LYS A 177 -16.50 -0.28 18.81
N LYS A 178 -17.08 0.88 19.17
CA LYS A 178 -18.10 0.96 20.23
C LYS A 178 -19.33 0.11 19.91
N MET A 179 -19.85 0.22 18.69
CA MET A 179 -20.99 -0.58 18.24
C MET A 179 -20.71 -2.09 18.36
N LEU A 180 -19.49 -2.54 18.07
CA LEU A 180 -19.10 -3.95 18.20
C LEU A 180 -18.96 -4.38 19.67
N GLU A 181 -18.57 -3.50 20.59
CA GLU A 181 -18.50 -3.82 22.03
C GLU A 181 -19.89 -4.13 22.59
N ASP A 182 -20.92 -3.44 22.12
CA ASP A 182 -22.31 -3.66 22.51
C ASP A 182 -22.88 -5.00 21.96
N LEU A 183 -22.26 -5.54 20.90
CA LEU A 183 -22.70 -6.76 20.20
C LEU A 183 -21.93 -8.02 20.62
N MET A 184 -20.90 -7.89 21.45
CA MET A 184 -19.95 -8.96 21.74
C MET A 184 -19.85 -9.23 23.24
N THR A 185 -19.69 -10.50 23.60
CA THR A 185 -19.39 -10.89 24.97
C THR A 185 -17.98 -10.46 25.37
N LYS A 186 -17.72 -10.36 26.69
CA LYS A 186 -16.38 -10.09 27.23
C LYS A 186 -15.32 -11.08 26.72
N ASN A 187 -15.70 -12.35 26.55
CA ASN A 187 -14.80 -13.41 26.06
C ASN A 187 -14.45 -13.23 24.57
N GLU A 188 -15.42 -12.82 23.75
CA GLU A 188 -15.19 -12.52 22.35
C GLU A 188 -14.33 -11.27 22.18
N ILE A 189 -14.57 -10.22 22.98
CA ILE A 189 -13.73 -9.01 23.00
C ILE A 189 -12.29 -9.38 23.38
N LYS A 190 -12.09 -10.21 24.41
CA LYS A 190 -10.76 -10.70 24.81
C LYS A 190 -10.07 -11.46 23.67
N SER A 191 -10.81 -12.33 22.98
CA SER A 191 -10.31 -13.08 21.82
C SER A 191 -9.93 -12.15 20.66
N ALA A 192 -10.76 -11.14 20.40
CA ALA A 192 -10.52 -10.16 19.35
C ALA A 192 -9.32 -9.24 19.65
N LYS A 193 -9.10 -8.84 20.91
CA LYS A 193 -7.87 -8.13 21.33
C LYS A 193 -6.60 -8.97 21.07
N LYS A 194 -6.63 -10.27 21.43
CA LYS A 194 -5.52 -11.20 21.13
C LYS A 194 -5.27 -11.31 19.63
N LEU A 195 -6.32 -11.34 18.82
CA LEU A 195 -6.22 -11.38 17.36
C LEU A 195 -5.68 -10.05 16.79
N ALA A 196 -6.13 -8.90 17.30
CA ALA A 196 -5.65 -7.58 16.91
C ALA A 196 -4.13 -7.45 17.12
N LYS A 197 -3.61 -7.97 18.24
CA LYS A 197 -2.16 -8.03 18.47
C LYS A 197 -1.41 -8.81 17.40
N LYS A 198 -1.96 -9.96 16.95
CA LYS A 198 -1.38 -10.73 15.84
C LYS A 198 -1.43 -9.96 14.53
N PHE A 199 -2.56 -9.32 14.22
CA PHE A 199 -2.67 -8.48 13.04
C PHE A 199 -1.68 -7.32 13.09
N TRP A 200 -1.48 -6.68 14.24
CA TRP A 200 -0.51 -5.60 14.39
C TRP A 200 0.92 -6.03 14.04
N GLN A 201 1.34 -7.18 14.56
CA GLN A 201 2.67 -7.78 14.29
C GLN A 201 2.86 -8.10 12.80
N GLN A 202 1.80 -8.52 12.11
CA GLN A 202 1.86 -8.87 10.69
C GLN A 202 1.70 -7.68 9.75
N ALA A 203 0.85 -6.72 10.12
CA ALA A 203 0.34 -5.70 9.22
C ALA A 203 0.97 -4.32 9.44
N VAL A 204 1.43 -4.01 10.65
CA VAL A 204 1.85 -2.65 11.03
C VAL A 204 3.29 -2.61 11.49
N GLU A 205 3.72 -3.55 12.34
CA GLU A 205 5.08 -3.56 12.90
C GLU A 205 6.19 -3.55 11.83
N PRO A 206 6.11 -4.32 10.72
CA PRO A 206 7.15 -4.31 9.69
C PRO A 206 7.33 -2.93 9.04
N TYR A 207 6.25 -2.16 8.93
CA TYR A 207 6.24 -0.85 8.28
C TYR A 207 6.61 0.29 9.23
N GLN A 208 6.56 0.07 10.55
CA GLN A 208 7.01 1.03 11.55
C GLN A 208 8.52 0.96 11.83
N LYS A 209 9.14 -0.22 11.69
CA LYS A 209 10.58 -0.39 11.99
C LYS A 209 11.52 0.44 11.10
N GLY A 210 11.08 0.83 9.89
CA GLY A 210 11.82 1.71 8.98
C GLY A 210 11.39 3.18 8.98
N SER A 211 10.47 3.58 9.87
CA SER A 211 9.92 4.93 9.93
C SER A 211 10.54 5.76 11.06
N THR A 212 10.90 7.01 10.80
CA THR A 212 11.37 7.98 11.81
C THR A 212 10.24 8.50 12.73
N VAL A 213 8.98 8.20 12.42
CA VAL A 213 7.82 8.56 13.27
C VAL A 213 7.78 7.66 14.51
N ARG A 214 7.50 8.24 15.69
CA ARG A 214 7.37 7.54 16.98
C ARG A 214 6.65 6.20 16.82
N ARG A 215 7.34 5.11 17.18
CA ARG A 215 6.77 3.76 17.23
C ARG A 215 5.50 3.77 18.06
N HIS A 216 4.34 3.59 17.44
CA HIS A 216 3.12 3.38 18.18
C HIS A 216 3.16 1.94 18.67
N GLN A 217 3.37 1.72 19.97
CA GLN A 217 3.22 0.38 20.53
C GLN A 217 1.74 0.03 20.54
N PHE A 218 1.40 -1.22 20.21
CA PHE A 218 0.06 -1.73 20.47
C PHE A 218 -0.18 -1.68 21.98
N ARG A 219 -1.06 -0.78 22.44
CA ARG A 219 -1.47 -0.64 23.85
C ARG A 219 -2.86 -1.27 24.01
N ASP A 220 -3.00 -2.14 25.01
CA ASP A 220 -4.17 -2.99 25.26
C ASP A 220 -5.44 -2.23 25.70
#